data_AF-A0A2M8Q762-F1
#
_entry.id   AF-A0A2M8Q762-F1
#
_cell.length_a   1.000
_cell.length_b   1.000
_cell.length_c   1.000
_cell.angle_alpha   90.00
_cell.angle_beta   90.00
_cell.angle_gamma   90.00
#
_symmetry.space_group_name_H-M   'P 1'
#
loop_
_entity.id
_entity.type
_entity.pdbx_description
1 polymer ?
#
loop_
_entity_poly.entity_id
_entity_poly.type
_entity_poly.pdbx_seq_one_letter_code
_entity_poly.pdbx_strand_id
1 'polypeptide(L)'
;MSDQPPVLDPLAVPLAGCSLIEASAGTGKTHTISTLYLRLLLERELSVEQILVVTFTNAATAELRDRLRTRLGLLLAAMEGRSTGDDEVEKLAEARVSRGSPEQDRRRLRAALY
;
A
#
# COMPACT_ATOMS: atom_id res chain seq x y z
N MET A 1 -31.12 13.70 -6.50
CA MET A 1 -30.38 12.76 -5.63
C MET A 1 -28.92 12.91 -5.99
N SER A 2 -28.11 13.40 -5.05
CA SER A 2 -26.68 13.62 -5.24
C SER A 2 -26.00 12.26 -5.29
N ASP A 3 -25.76 11.76 -6.50
CA ASP A 3 -25.09 10.48 -6.77
C ASP A 3 -23.57 10.66 -6.67
N GLN A 4 -23.11 11.04 -5.47
CA GLN A 4 -21.68 11.16 -5.22
C GLN A 4 -21.17 9.79 -4.80
N PRO A 5 -20.23 9.17 -5.54
CA PRO A 5 -19.72 7.86 -5.18
C PRO A 5 -19.12 7.89 -3.77
N PRO A 6 -19.27 6.80 -2.99
CA PRO A 6 -18.74 6.74 -1.64
C PRO A 6 -17.23 6.97 -1.66
N VAL A 7 -16.73 7.68 -0.63
CA VAL A 7 -15.29 7.93 -0.47
C VAL A 7 -14.58 6.58 -0.35
N LEU A 8 -13.59 6.35 -1.22
CA LEU A 8 -12.78 5.14 -1.23
C LEU A 8 -11.90 5.07 0.02
N ASP A 9 -12.00 3.98 0.78
CA ASP A 9 -11.02 3.59 1.79
C ASP A 9 -10.06 2.53 1.21
N PRO A 10 -8.79 2.89 0.94
CA PRO A 10 -7.80 1.96 0.39
C PRO A 10 -7.53 0.73 1.28
N LEU A 11 -7.75 0.82 2.60
CA LEU A 11 -7.56 -0.28 3.54
C LEU A 11 -8.74 -1.27 3.52
N ALA A 12 -9.89 -0.89 2.96
CA ALA A 12 -11.09 -1.73 2.88
C ALA A 12 -11.29 -2.39 1.51
N VAL A 13 -10.54 -1.99 0.47
CA VAL A 13 -10.65 -2.58 -0.87
C VAL A 13 -10.37 -4.09 -0.84
N PRO A 14 -11.21 -4.94 -1.46
CA PRO A 14 -10.92 -6.37 -1.59
C PRO A 14 -9.64 -6.63 -2.37
N LEU A 15 -8.77 -7.50 -1.84
CA LEU A 15 -7.50 -7.88 -2.49
C LEU A 15 -7.61 -9.09 -3.43
N ALA A 16 -8.84 -9.45 -3.82
CA ALA A 16 -9.12 -10.58 -4.69
C ALA A 16 -10.21 -10.21 -5.71
N GLY A 17 -10.16 -10.85 -6.88
CA GLY A 17 -11.06 -10.53 -7.99
C GLY A 17 -10.65 -9.25 -8.71
N CYS A 18 -11.63 -8.58 -9.32
CA CYS A 18 -11.44 -7.34 -10.06
C CYS A 18 -12.09 -6.17 -9.30
N SER A 19 -11.36 -5.08 -9.11
CA SER A 19 -11.85 -3.83 -8.54
C SER A 19 -11.63 -2.70 -9.53
N LEU A 20 -12.68 -1.94 -9.82
CA LEU A 20 -12.59 -0.69 -10.59
C LEU A 20 -12.53 0.48 -9.61
N ILE A 21 -11.42 1.20 -9.63
CA ILE A 21 -11.24 2.39 -8.78
C ILE A 21 -11.29 3.62 -9.68
N GLU A 22 -12.40 4.35 -9.60
CA GLU A 22 -12.52 5.65 -10.23
C GLU A 22 -11.82 6.70 -9.37
N ALA A 23 -10.95 7.48 -10.00
CA ALA A 23 -10.25 8.55 -9.33
C ALA A 23 -9.95 9.64 -10.35
N SER A 24 -10.22 10.89 -10.01
CA SER A 24 -9.99 12.06 -10.85
C SER A 24 -8.56 12.59 -10.67
N ALA A 25 -8.18 13.63 -11.42
CA ALA A 25 -6.90 14.30 -11.18
C ALA A 25 -6.83 14.81 -9.74
N GLY A 26 -5.72 14.55 -9.04
CA GLY A 26 -5.51 15.01 -7.66
C GLY A 26 -6.20 14.19 -6.55
N THR A 27 -6.96 13.13 -6.86
CA THR A 27 -7.72 12.36 -5.85
C THR A 27 -6.97 11.14 -5.31
N GLY A 28 -5.64 11.18 -5.25
CA GLY A 28 -4.85 10.14 -4.57
C GLY A 28 -4.69 8.80 -5.31
N LYS A 29 -4.82 8.72 -6.64
CA LYS A 29 -4.62 7.47 -7.43
C LYS A 29 -3.36 6.68 -7.04
N THR A 30 -2.22 7.35 -7.10
CA THR A 30 -0.91 6.78 -6.77
C THR A 30 -0.80 6.42 -5.29
N HIS A 31 -1.52 7.15 -4.43
CA HIS A 31 -1.62 6.85 -3.01
C HIS A 31 -2.36 5.52 -2.78
N THR A 32 -3.55 5.39 -3.36
CA THR A 32 -4.36 4.15 -3.32
C THR A 32 -3.58 2.95 -3.84
N ILE A 33 -2.96 3.06 -5.02
CA ILE A 33 -2.16 1.97 -5.59
C ILE A 33 -1.04 1.55 -4.63
N SER A 34 -0.38 2.53 -4.00
CA SER A 34 0.70 2.25 -3.04
C SER A 34 0.19 1.55 -1.78
N THR A 35 -0.95 1.96 -1.24
CA THR A 35 -1.59 1.28 -0.09
C THR A 35 -1.98 -0.15 -0.47
N LEU A 36 -2.60 -0.38 -1.64
CA LEU A 36 -2.95 -1.72 -2.11
C LEU A 36 -1.73 -2.62 -2.29
N TYR A 37 -0.63 -2.07 -2.80
CA TYR A 37 0.63 -2.80 -2.95
C TYR A 37 1.15 -3.32 -1.59
N LEU A 38 1.21 -2.45 -0.58
CA LEU A 38 1.65 -2.83 0.77
C LEU A 38 0.74 -3.90 1.39
N ARG A 39 -0.58 -3.75 1.18
CA ARG A 39 -1.57 -4.74 1.64
C ARG A 39 -1.41 -6.08 0.95
N LEU A 40 -1.15 -6.12 -0.36
CA LEU A 40 -0.88 -7.37 -1.08
C LEU A 40 0.39 -8.08 -0.55
N LEU A 41 1.45 -7.32 -0.28
CA LEU A 41 2.69 -7.84 0.29
C LEU A 41 2.48 -8.48 1.69
N LEU A 42 1.64 -7.87 2.53
CA LEU A 42 1.48 -8.29 3.93
C LEU A 42 0.25 -9.18 4.20
N GLU A 43 -0.91 -8.85 3.64
CA GLU A 43 -2.16 -9.59 3.87
C GLU A 43 -2.27 -10.81 2.96
N ARG A 44 -1.75 -10.73 1.73
CA ARG A 44 -1.73 -11.84 0.77
C ARG A 44 -0.39 -12.55 0.69
N GLU A 45 0.59 -12.06 1.46
CA GLU A 45 1.92 -12.66 1.58
C GLU A 45 2.67 -12.83 0.26
N LEU A 46 2.36 -11.99 -0.74
CA LEU A 46 2.95 -12.03 -2.06
C LEU A 46 4.37 -11.44 -2.05
N SER A 47 5.29 -12.01 -2.83
CA SER A 47 6.58 -11.36 -3.10
C SER A 47 6.42 -10.18 -4.05
N VAL A 48 7.43 -9.30 -4.09
CA VAL A 48 7.49 -8.16 -5.03
C VAL A 48 7.30 -8.61 -6.48
N GLU A 49 7.91 -9.74 -6.85
CA GLU A 49 7.84 -10.32 -8.21
C GLU A 49 6.45 -10.85 -8.57
N GLN A 50 5.61 -11.13 -7.58
CA GLN A 50 4.23 -11.58 -7.78
C GLN A 50 3.23 -10.42 -7.93
N ILE A 51 3.68 -9.16 -7.77
CA ILE A 51 2.82 -7.97 -7.86
C ILE A 51 3.22 -7.14 -9.08
N LEU A 52 2.39 -7.17 -10.12
CA LEU A 52 2.58 -6.33 -11.31
C LEU A 52 1.79 -5.03 -11.19
N VAL A 53 2.50 -3.91 -11.32
CA VAL A 53 1.89 -2.57 -11.43
C VAL A 53 2.29 -1.96 -12.77
N VAL A 54 1.30 -1.50 -13.55
CA VAL A 54 1.50 -0.93 -14.88
C VAL A 54 1.06 0.52 -14.89
N THR A 55 1.85 1.40 -15.49
CA THR A 55 1.55 2.83 -15.67
C THR A 55 1.67 3.23 -17.13
N PHE A 56 1.08 4.37 -17.50
CA PHE A 56 1.06 4.84 -18.89
C PHE A 56 2.44 5.32 -19.40
N THR A 57 3.29 5.86 -18.52
CA THR A 57 4.61 6.38 -18.90
C THR A 57 5.70 5.81 -18.01
N ASN A 58 6.93 5.74 -18.54
CA ASN A 58 8.12 5.35 -17.78
C ASN A 58 8.40 6.29 -16.61
N ALA A 59 8.13 7.60 -16.78
CA ALA A 59 8.29 8.58 -15.72
C ALA A 59 7.32 8.29 -14.54
N ALA A 60 6.07 7.94 -14.84
CA ALA A 60 5.10 7.53 -13.82
C ALA A 60 5.50 6.20 -13.15
N THR A 61 6.10 5.26 -13.90
CA THR A 61 6.66 4.03 -13.32
C THR A 61 7.76 4.34 -12.32
N ALA A 62 8.70 5.22 -12.68
CA ALA A 62 9.82 5.61 -11.82
C ALA A 62 9.32 6.31 -10.55
N GLU A 63 8.42 7.29 -10.68
CA GLU A 63 7.83 8.00 -9.53
C GLU A 63 7.10 7.03 -8.59
N LEU A 64 6.30 6.11 -9.15
CA LEU A 64 5.57 5.13 -8.35
C LEU A 64 6.53 4.18 -7.63
N ARG A 65 7.60 3.73 -8.29
CA ARG A 65 8.62 2.88 -7.67
C ARG A 65 9.29 3.57 -6.49
N ASP A 66 9.69 4.83 -6.64
CA ASP A 66 10.33 5.58 -5.56
C ASP A 66 9.38 5.82 -4.38
N ARG A 67 8.11 6.09 -4.68
CA ARG A 67 7.04 6.20 -3.68
C ARG A 67 6.80 4.89 -2.93
N LEU A 68 6.76 3.76 -3.63
CA LEU A 68 6.61 2.43 -3.03
C LEU A 68 7.78 2.11 -2.10
N ARG A 69 9.03 2.34 -2.54
CA ARG A 69 10.22 2.15 -1.71
C ARG A 69 10.18 3.01 -0.44
N THR A 70 9.78 4.28 -0.59
CA THR A 70 9.61 5.19 0.55
C THR A 70 8.58 4.65 1.54
N ARG A 71 7.39 4.26 1.07
CA ARG A 71 6.33 3.77 1.95
C ARG A 71 6.64 2.40 2.58
N LEU A 72 7.37 1.52 1.89
CA LEU A 72 7.88 0.28 2.47
C LEU A 72 8.79 0.58 3.67
N GLY A 73 9.67 1.57 3.54
CA GLY A 73 10.55 2.04 4.62
C GLY A 73 9.76 2.64 5.80
N LEU A 74 8.77 3.49 5.51
CA LEU A 74 7.87 4.04 6.53
C LEU A 74 7.11 2.93 7.26
N LEU A 75 6.54 1.97 6.54
CA LEU A 75 5.80 0.87 7.15
C LEU A 75 6.69 -0.01 8.03
N LEU A 76 7.91 -0.31 7.59
CA LEU A 76 8.87 -1.01 8.43
C LEU A 76 9.21 -0.21 9.70
N ALA A 77 9.37 1.11 9.59
CA ALA A 77 9.59 1.98 10.73
C ALA A 77 8.41 2.03 11.71
N ALA A 78 7.18 2.13 11.21
CA ALA A 78 5.96 2.08 12.01
C ALA A 78 5.83 0.74 12.74
N MET A 79 6.09 -0.37 12.06
CA MET A 79 6.08 -1.71 12.68
C MET A 79 7.20 -1.92 13.72
N GLU A 80 8.23 -1.08 13.71
CA GLU A 80 9.28 -1.02 14.73
C GLU A 80 8.96 -0.02 15.86
N GLY A 81 7.76 0.57 15.86
CA GLY A 81 7.28 1.48 16.90
C GLY A 81 7.74 2.94 16.71
N ARG A 82 8.25 3.31 15.54
CA ARG A 82 8.59 4.72 15.22
C ARG A 82 7.38 5.42 14.63
N SER A 83 7.13 6.66 15.05
CA SER A 83 6.19 7.53 14.34
C SER A 83 6.77 7.92 12.98
N THR A 84 5.91 7.94 11.96
CA THR A 84 6.25 8.18 10.56
C THR A 84 5.58 9.43 10.00
N GLY A 85 4.47 9.86 10.61
CA GLY A 85 3.66 10.98 10.13
C GLY A 85 2.78 10.63 8.91
N ASP A 86 2.67 9.34 8.56
CA ASP A 86 1.77 8.83 7.54
C ASP A 86 0.68 7.97 8.21
N ASP A 87 -0.47 8.59 8.48
CA ASP A 87 -1.59 7.98 9.22
C ASP A 87 -2.06 6.64 8.62
N GLU A 88 -2.03 6.49 7.28
CA GLU A 88 -2.45 5.25 6.63
C GLU A 88 -1.41 4.14 6.81
N VAL A 89 -0.13 4.48 6.77
CA VAL A 89 0.95 3.54 7.08
C VAL A 89 0.89 3.10 8.55
N GLU A 90 0.65 4.03 9.47
CA GLU A 90 0.54 3.73 10.89
C GLU A 90 -0.67 2.85 11.19
N LYS A 91 -1.85 3.16 10.63
CA LYS A 91 -3.05 2.29 10.73
C LYS A 91 -2.81 0.89 10.18
N LEU A 92 -2.12 0.78 9.04
CA LEU A 92 -1.78 -0.53 8.47
C LEU A 92 -0.82 -1.29 9.40
N ALA A 93 0.21 -0.62 9.94
CA ALA A 93 1.14 -1.23 10.89
C ALA A 93 0.41 -1.76 12.13
N GLU A 94 -0.44 -0.95 12.74
CA GLU A 94 -1.25 -1.32 13.91
C GLU A 94 -2.16 -2.52 13.63
N ALA A 95 -2.84 -2.52 12.48
CA ALA A 95 -3.68 -3.64 12.06
C ALA A 95 -2.87 -4.93 11.88
N ARG A 96 -1.66 -4.84 11.32
CA ARG A 96 -0.75 -5.97 11.15
C ARG A 96 -0.14 -6.45 12.47
N VAL A 97 0.18 -5.54 13.38
CA VAL A 97 0.62 -5.88 14.74
C VAL A 97 -0.46 -6.66 15.49
N SER A 98 -1.73 -6.27 15.31
CA SER A 98 -2.86 -6.87 16.02
C SER A 98 -3.36 -8.18 15.41
N ARG A 99 -3.24 -8.37 14.09
CA ARG A 99 -3.88 -9.48 13.35
C ARG A 99 -2.91 -10.39 12.58
N GLY A 100 -1.64 -10.00 12.48
CA GLY A 100 -0.64 -10.64 11.64
C GLY A 100 0.48 -11.31 12.43
N SER A 101 1.57 -11.60 11.71
CA SER A 101 2.85 -12.04 12.30
C SER A 101 3.86 -10.91 12.12
N PRO A 102 4.05 -10.04 13.14
CA PRO A 102 4.83 -8.81 12.97
C PRO A 102 6.29 -9.06 12.59
N GLU A 103 6.84 -10.19 13.02
CA GLU A 103 8.20 -10.61 12.65
C GLU A 103 8.28 -11.03 11.19
N GLN A 104 7.30 -11.79 10.70
CA GLN A 104 7.26 -12.22 9.31
C GLN A 104 6.99 -11.06 8.35
N ASP A 105 6.11 -10.15 8.74
CA ASP A 105 5.84 -8.92 7.98
C ASP A 105 7.08 -8.03 7.90
N ARG A 106 7.78 -7.80 9.02
CA ARG A 106 9.06 -7.06 9.01
C ARG A 106 10.11 -7.73 8.11
N ARG A 107 10.19 -9.07 8.12
CA ARG A 107 11.06 -9.83 7.22
C ARG A 107 10.70 -9.60 5.75
N ARG A 108 9.41 -9.63 5.40
CA ARG A 108 8.91 -9.36 4.04
C ARG A 108 9.22 -7.93 3.60
N LEU A 109 9.00 -6.94 4.48
CA LEU A 109 9.32 -5.54 4.19
C LEU A 109 10.81 -5.32 3.96
N ARG A 110 11.67 -5.93 4.79
CA ARG A 110 13.12 -5.89 4.57
C ARG A 110 13.48 -6.51 3.23
N ALA A 111 12.97 -7.70 2.92
CA ALA A 111 13.23 -8.36 1.65
C ALA A 111 12.75 -7.55 0.44
N ALA A 112 11.67 -6.78 0.56
CA ALA A 112 11.15 -5.92 -0.50
C ALA A 112 11.96 -4.62 -0.71
N LEU A 113 12.82 -4.24 0.24
CA LEU A 113 13.66 -3.05 0.14
C LEU A 113 15.03 -3.31 -0.53
N TYR A 114 15.48 -4.56 -0.50
CA TYR A 114 16.71 -5.04 -1.16
C TYR A 114 16.42 -5.55 -2.56
#